data_AF-A0A369GVG3-F1
#
_entry.id   AF-A0A369GVG3-F1
#
_cell.length_a   1.000
_cell.length_b   1.000
_cell.length_c   1.000
_cell.angle_alpha   90.00
_cell.angle_beta   90.00
_cell.angle_gamma   90.00
#
_symmetry.space_group_name_H-M   'P 1'
#
loop_
_entity.id
_entity.type
_entity.pdbx_description
1 polymer ?
#
loop_
_entity_poly.entity_id
_entity_poly.type
_entity_poly.pdbx_seq_one_letter_code
_entity_poly.pdbx_strand_id
1 'polypeptide(L)'
;MKSESEPRRATREEMSEAHLPLAYRDSCAHLLIPLNRCRQATWYAPWKCVDPNPSPHLPGSSQDERHSYEKCQYDEFKIRVKKMDELREKKGGARSN
;
A
#
# COMPACT_ATOMS: atom_id res chain seq x y z
N MET A 1 11.26 21.44 3.82
CA MET A 1 9.83 21.46 4.18
C MET A 1 9.26 20.07 3.91
N LYS A 2 9.05 19.27 4.96
CA LYS A 2 8.41 17.95 4.88
C LYS A 2 6.94 18.18 5.25
N SER A 3 6.04 18.02 4.30
CA SER A 3 4.60 18.28 4.46
C SER A 3 3.98 17.38 5.53
N GLU A 4 3.11 17.93 6.37
CA GLU A 4 2.45 17.29 7.52
C GLU A 4 1.41 16.20 7.17
N SER A 5 1.39 15.69 5.94
CA SER A 5 0.41 14.68 5.48
C SER A 5 1.02 13.48 4.75
N GLU A 6 2.35 13.37 4.66
CA GLU A 6 2.98 12.21 4.02
C GLU A 6 3.01 11.04 5.02
N PRO A 7 2.36 9.90 4.72
CA PRO A 7 2.40 8.77 5.62
C PRO A 7 3.84 8.24 5.73
N ARG A 8 4.23 7.83 6.94
CA ARG A 8 5.59 7.35 7.23
C ARG A 8 5.93 6.20 6.30
N ARG A 9 6.94 6.38 5.44
CA ARG A 9 7.49 5.28 4.62
C ARG A 9 8.23 4.28 5.52
N ALA A 10 8.05 2.99 5.22
CA ALA A 10 8.77 1.92 5.91
C ALA A 10 10.26 1.99 5.58
N THR A 11 11.10 1.74 6.58
CA THR A 11 12.54 1.62 6.35
C THR A 11 12.86 0.29 5.65
N ARG A 12 14.05 0.19 5.06
CA ARG A 12 14.51 -1.05 4.43
C ARG A 12 14.61 -2.20 5.44
N GLU A 13 15.03 -1.89 6.67
CA GLU A 13 15.14 -2.84 7.77
C GLU A 13 13.76 -3.37 8.16
N GLU A 14 12.78 -2.48 8.37
CA GLU A 14 11.38 -2.87 8.69
C GLU A 14 10.75 -3.76 7.61
N MET A 15 11.00 -3.46 6.32
CA MET A 15 10.51 -4.29 5.22
C MET A 15 11.21 -5.67 5.16
N SER A 16 12.46 -5.74 5.60
CA SER A 16 13.23 -6.99 5.67
C SER A 16 12.77 -7.85 6.85
N GLU A 17 12.57 -7.25 8.01
CA GLU A 17 12.03 -7.90 9.22
C GLU A 17 10.61 -8.41 9.01
N ALA A 18 9.78 -7.67 8.26
CA ALA A 18 8.45 -8.11 7.87
C ALA A 18 8.45 -9.16 6.72
N HIS A 19 9.62 -9.60 6.26
CA HIS A 19 9.79 -10.59 5.19
C HIS A 19 8.99 -10.26 3.92
N LEU A 20 8.92 -8.98 3.53
CA LEU A 20 8.18 -8.59 2.33
C LEU A 20 8.90 -9.09 1.06
N PRO A 21 8.17 -9.72 0.11
CA PRO A 21 8.69 -10.00 -1.23
C PRO A 21 9.13 -8.72 -1.94
N LEU A 22 10.14 -8.81 -2.81
CA LEU A 22 10.72 -7.65 -3.50
C LEU A 22 9.68 -6.80 -4.24
N ALA A 23 8.66 -7.43 -4.83
CA ALA A 23 7.60 -6.75 -5.56
C ALA A 23 6.76 -5.80 -4.70
N TYR A 24 6.70 -6.01 -3.38
CA TYR A 24 5.91 -5.23 -2.44
C TYR A 24 6.75 -4.29 -1.55
N ARG A 25 8.03 -4.10 -1.90
CA ARG A 25 8.93 -3.15 -1.23
C ARG A 25 8.88 -1.78 -1.90
N ASP A 26 7.66 -1.25 -2.03
CA ASP A 26 7.36 0.02 -2.67
C ASP A 26 7.09 1.14 -1.64
N SER A 27 6.63 2.30 -2.09
CA SER A 27 6.36 3.41 -1.18
C SER A 27 5.16 3.13 -0.25
N CYS A 28 4.28 2.21 -0.62
CA CYS A 28 3.08 1.80 0.12
C CYS A 28 3.34 0.68 1.16
N ALA A 29 4.56 0.14 1.25
CA ALA A 29 4.91 -0.98 2.13
C ALA A 29 4.57 -0.75 3.62
N HIS A 30 4.57 0.51 4.07
CA HIS A 30 4.22 0.88 5.44
C HIS A 30 2.77 0.55 5.84
N LEU A 31 1.86 0.46 4.87
CA LEU A 31 0.47 0.01 5.08
C LEU A 31 0.34 -1.51 4.95
N LEU A 32 1.24 -2.15 4.19
CA LEU A 32 1.21 -3.60 3.98
C LEU A 32 1.69 -4.38 5.21
N ILE A 33 2.67 -3.86 5.94
CA ILE A 33 3.19 -4.49 7.17
C ILE A 33 2.07 -4.71 8.21
N PRO A 34 1.29 -3.68 8.63
CA PRO A 34 0.18 -3.89 9.57
C PRO A 34 -0.92 -4.78 8.98
N LEU A 35 -1.26 -4.61 7.68
CA LEU A 35 -2.24 -5.45 7.01
C LEU A 35 -1.88 -6.95 7.04
N ASN A 36 -0.61 -7.28 6.80
CA ASN A 36 -0.16 -8.67 6.87
C ASN A 36 -0.17 -9.22 8.30
N ARG A 37 0.09 -8.39 9.31
CA ARG A 37 -0.07 -8.78 10.72
C ARG A 37 -1.55 -9.07 11.04
N CYS A 38 -2.48 -8.22 10.62
CA CYS A 38 -3.92 -8.47 10.77
C CYS A 38 -4.35 -9.76 10.07
N ARG A 39 -3.91 -9.97 8.83
CA ARG A 39 -4.22 -11.19 8.06
C ARG A 39 -3.73 -12.45 8.75
N GLN A 40 -2.50 -12.46 9.27
CA GLN A 40 -1.98 -13.60 10.00
C GLN A 40 -2.75 -13.85 11.30
N ALA A 41 -3.03 -12.80 12.08
CA ALA A 41 -3.77 -12.92 13.34
C ALA A 41 -5.22 -13.42 13.16
N THR A 42 -5.84 -13.10 12.03
CA THR A 42 -7.23 -13.44 11.71
C THR A 42 -7.36 -14.64 10.77
N TRP A 43 -6.28 -15.36 10.51
CA TRP A 43 -6.25 -16.50 9.58
C TRP A 43 -6.79 -16.16 8.19
N TYR A 44 -6.49 -14.95 7.70
CA TYR A 44 -6.89 -14.42 6.40
C TYR A 44 -8.42 -14.38 6.20
N ALA A 45 -9.19 -14.28 7.28
CA ALA A 45 -10.64 -14.11 7.21
C ALA A 45 -11.00 -12.82 6.43
N PRO A 46 -11.84 -12.91 5.38
CA PRO A 46 -12.04 -11.80 4.45
C PRO A 46 -12.76 -10.57 5.03
N TRP A 47 -13.47 -10.70 6.15
CA TRP A 47 -14.18 -9.59 6.81
C TRP A 47 -13.31 -8.81 7.82
N LYS A 48 -12.36 -9.47 8.51
CA LYS A 48 -11.73 -8.90 9.72
C LYS A 48 -10.75 -7.74 9.53
N CYS A 49 -10.08 -7.64 8.38
CA CYS A 49 -9.08 -6.57 8.11
C CYS A 49 -9.64 -5.48 7.16
N VAL A 50 -10.96 -5.41 7.08
CA VAL A 50 -11.75 -4.45 6.29
C VAL A 50 -12.89 -3.85 7.12
N ASP A 51 -13.01 -4.27 8.38
CA ASP A 51 -14.10 -3.85 9.24
C ASP A 51 -13.81 -2.43 9.78
N PRO A 52 -14.67 -1.42 9.49
CA PRO A 52 -14.55 -0.09 10.07
C PRO A 52 -14.98 -0.08 11.55
N ASN A 53 -15.61 -1.15 12.03
CA ASN A 53 -16.03 -1.33 13.41
C ASN A 53 -15.17 -2.40 14.07
N PRO A 54 -14.13 -2.03 14.83
CA PRO A 54 -13.26 -3.00 15.48
C PRO A 54 -14.09 -3.86 16.44
N SER A 55 -13.94 -5.17 16.34
CA SER A 55 -14.59 -6.08 17.28
C SER A 55 -14.02 -5.83 18.68
N PRO A 56 -14.84 -5.64 19.72
CA PRO A 56 -14.35 -5.38 21.07
C PRO A 56 -13.50 -6.54 21.65
N HIS A 57 -13.49 -7.70 20.98
CA HIS A 57 -12.78 -8.90 21.39
C HIS A 57 -11.46 -9.09 20.60
N LEU A 58 -11.18 -8.20 19.64
CA LEU A 58 -9.95 -8.19 18.84
C LEU A 58 -9.32 -6.78 18.86
N PRO A 59 -8.81 -6.33 20.02
CA PRO A 59 -8.12 -5.04 20.14
C PRO A 59 -6.81 -5.10 19.35
N GLY A 60 -6.85 -4.67 18.09
CA GLY A 60 -5.68 -4.69 17.20
C GLY A 60 -5.99 -4.76 15.70
N SER A 61 -7.23 -5.00 15.27
CA SER A 61 -7.61 -4.80 13.85
C SER A 61 -7.79 -3.31 13.61
N SER A 62 -6.78 -2.65 13.03
CA SER A 62 -6.94 -1.24 12.68
C SER A 62 -7.93 -1.11 11.51
N GLN A 63 -8.74 -0.05 11.54
CA GLN A 63 -9.84 0.15 10.60
C GLN A 63 -9.30 0.29 9.17
N ASP A 64 -9.91 -0.40 8.21
CA ASP A 64 -9.68 -0.21 6.76
C ASP A 64 -8.22 -0.33 6.27
N GLU A 65 -7.38 -1.16 6.90
CA GLU A 65 -5.99 -1.40 6.47
C GLU A 65 -5.91 -1.84 4.99
N ARG A 66 -6.83 -2.70 4.57
CA ARG A 66 -6.87 -3.21 3.19
C ARG A 66 -7.17 -2.11 2.19
N HIS A 67 -8.24 -1.35 2.39
CA HIS A 67 -8.65 -0.30 1.47
C HIS A 67 -7.61 0.82 1.42
N SER A 68 -6.99 1.15 2.56
CA SER A 68 -5.91 2.13 2.63
C SER A 68 -4.70 1.73 1.79
N TYR A 69 -4.27 0.48 1.87
CA TYR A 69 -3.18 -0.05 1.04
C TYR A 69 -3.53 -0.05 -0.46
N GLU A 70 -4.73 -0.50 -0.82
CA GLU A 70 -5.21 -0.52 -2.21
C GLU A 70 -5.31 0.89 -2.81
N LYS A 71 -5.77 1.87 -2.03
CA LYS A 71 -5.81 3.28 -2.43
C LYS A 71 -4.42 3.84 -2.70
N CYS A 72 -3.45 3.54 -1.82
CA CYS A 72 -2.05 3.97 -2.02
C CYS A 72 -1.49 3.42 -3.34
N GLN A 73 -1.70 2.13 -3.62
CA GLN A 73 -1.29 1.50 -4.89
C GLN A 73 -1.95 2.15 -6.10
N TYR A 74 -3.23 2.49 -6.00
CA TYR A 74 -3.95 3.17 -7.06
C TYR A 74 -3.41 4.58 -7.33
N ASP A 75 -3.06 5.32 -6.27
CA ASP A 75 -2.45 6.64 -6.39
C ASP A 75 -1.05 6.55 -7.06
N GLU A 76 -0.22 5.58 -6.67
CA GLU A 76 1.06 5.32 -7.37
C GLU A 76 0.87 4.89 -8.83
N PHE A 77 -0.16 4.11 -9.13
CA PHE A 77 -0.50 3.75 -10.50
C PHE A 77 -0.84 4.99 -11.33
N LYS A 78 -1.66 5.91 -10.82
CA LYS A 78 -1.97 7.18 -11.51
C LYS A 78 -0.72 8.02 -11.78
N ILE A 79 0.24 8.04 -10.85
CA ILE A 79 1.53 8.72 -11.07
C ILE A 79 2.28 8.06 -12.23
N ARG A 80 2.32 6.73 -12.29
CA ARG A 80 2.95 5.99 -13.40
C ARG A 80 2.25 6.21 -14.73
N VAL A 81 0.93 6.29 -14.76
CA VAL A 81 0.15 6.61 -15.97
C VAL A 81 0.51 7.99 -16.48
N LYS A 82 0.52 9.02 -15.61
CA LYS A 82 0.94 10.38 -15.98
C LYS A 82 2.35 10.40 -16.58
N LYS A 83 3.30 9.71 -15.94
CA LYS A 83 4.67 9.57 -16.47
C LYS A 83 4.71 8.89 -17.84
N MET A 84 3.87 7.88 -18.07
CA MET A 84 3.77 7.22 -19.36
C MET A 84 3.17 8.12 -20.44
N ASP A 85 2.18 8.94 -20.09
CA ASP A 85 1.58 9.90 -21.01
C ASP A 85 2.59 10.99 -21.42
N GLU A 86 3.35 11.53 -20.46
CA GLU A 86 4.47 12.45 -20.75
C GLU A 86 5.51 11.84 -21.69
N LEU A 87 5.82 10.54 -21.52
CA LEU A 87 6.75 9.82 -22.40
C LEU A 87 6.17 9.56 -23.79
N ARG A 88 4.85 9.36 -23.90
CA ARG A 88 4.15 9.19 -25.19
C ARG A 88 4.10 10.49 -25.97
N GLU A 89 3.81 11.61 -25.31
CA GLU A 89 3.84 12.94 -25.92
C GLU A 89 5.23 13.24 -26.49
N LYS A 90 6.29 12.96 -25.72
CA LYS A 90 7.69 13.10 -26.18
C LYS A 90 8.05 12.19 -27.36
N LYS A 91 7.35 11.07 -27.54
CA LYS A 91 7.53 10.12 -28.65
C LYS A 91 6.56 10.37 -29.82
N GLY A 92 5.87 11.51 -29.86
CA GLY A 92 4.92 11.84 -30.93
C GLY A 92 3.69 10.92 -30.98
N GLY A 93 3.26 10.38 -29.83
CA GLY A 93 2.09 9.51 -29.74
C GLY A 93 2.32 8.03 -30.07
N ALA A 94 3.56 7.63 -30.40
CA ALA A 94 3.89 6.24 -30.68
C ALA A 94 3.78 5.37 -29.41
N ARG A 95 2.97 4.31 -29.47
CA ARG A 95 2.95 3.26 -28.44
C ARG A 95 4.24 2.45 -28.56
N SER A 96 4.97 2.30 -27.46
CA SER A 96 6.08 1.34 -27.38
C SER A 96 5.49 -0.06 -27.21
N ASN A 97 5.35 -0.79 -28.31
CA ASN A 97 4.93 -2.19 -28.32
C ASN A 97 5.81 -2.96 -29.31
#